data_AF-A0A817UQE0-F1
#
_entry.id   AF-A0A817UQE0-F1
#
_cell.length_a   1.000
_cell.length_b   1.000
_cell.length_c   1.000
_cell.angle_alpha   90.00
_cell.angle_beta   90.00
_cell.angle_gamma   90.00
#
_symmetry.space_group_name_H-M   'P 1'
#
loop_
_entity.id
_entity.type
_entity.pdbx_description
1 polymer ?
#
loop_
_entity_poly.entity_id
_entity_poly.type
_entity_poly.pdbx_seq_one_letter_code
_entity_poly.pdbx_strand_id
1 'polypeptide(L)'
;MKKNNLKPFHDNKKRKSHNQKIHDAHILRKQEKEEAKQAKEAHQQAVNAAMTRYKANKQSRLKKLVKKTRRGQPVMQGQIELLLNKIQQQKQKEKQ
;
A
#
# COMPACT_ATOMS: atom_id res chain seq x y z
N MET A 1 50.68 34.24 -34.80
CA MET A 1 49.54 33.69 -34.03
C MET A 1 48.37 34.67 -34.06
N LYS A 2 47.21 34.31 -34.61
CA LYS A 2 45.96 35.06 -34.42
C LYS A 2 44.86 34.04 -34.09
N LYS A 3 44.40 34.05 -32.84
CA LYS A 3 43.29 33.22 -32.36
C LYS A 3 41.99 33.83 -32.89
N ASN A 4 41.35 33.18 -33.84
CA ASN A 4 40.00 33.54 -34.25
C ASN A 4 39.01 32.97 -33.22
N ASN A 5 38.57 33.82 -32.29
CA ASN A 5 37.43 33.54 -31.41
C ASN A 5 36.13 33.60 -32.22
N LEU A 6 35.72 32.47 -32.80
CA LEU A 6 34.33 32.30 -33.23
C LEU A 6 33.46 32.08 -31.97
N LYS A 7 32.65 33.08 -31.61
CA LYS A 7 31.59 32.91 -30.61
C LYS A 7 30.56 31.90 -31.16
N PRO A 8 30.01 31.00 -30.32
CA PRO A 8 29.08 29.98 -30.78
C PRO A 8 27.79 30.63 -31.29
N PHE A 9 27.24 30.06 -32.36
CA PHE A 9 25.92 30.37 -32.91
C PHE A 9 24.88 30.45 -31.79
N HIS A 10 24.19 31.59 -31.68
CA HIS A 10 23.03 31.70 -30.81
C HIS A 10 21.91 30.84 -31.39
N ASP A 11 21.65 29.69 -30.77
CA ASP A 11 20.45 28.88 -31.00
C ASP A 11 19.21 29.77 -30.80
N ASN A 12 18.61 30.19 -31.90
CA ASN A 12 17.43 31.05 -31.91
C ASN A 12 16.18 30.21 -31.61
N LYS A 13 16.12 29.62 -30.40
CA LYS A 13 14.92 28.93 -29.90
C LYS A 13 13.84 29.99 -29.68
N LYS A 14 12.92 30.10 -30.64
CA LYS A 14 11.73 30.97 -30.54
C LYS A 14 11.03 30.70 -29.20
N ARG A 15 11.02 31.69 -28.31
CA ARG A 15 10.39 31.58 -27.00
C ARG A 15 8.89 31.40 -27.20
N LYS A 16 8.29 30.38 -26.57
CA LYS A 16 6.84 30.16 -26.61
C LYS A 16 6.08 31.41 -26.15
N SER A 17 4.99 31.71 -26.83
CA SER A 17 4.07 32.78 -26.44
C SER A 17 3.48 32.51 -25.05
N HIS A 18 3.10 33.57 -24.32
CA HIS A 18 2.48 33.44 -23.00
C HIS A 18 1.24 32.54 -23.03
N ASN A 19 0.39 32.69 -24.05
CA ASN A 19 -0.81 31.86 -24.22
C ASN A 19 -0.49 30.37 -24.46
N GLN A 20 0.59 30.09 -25.20
CA GLN A 20 1.06 28.71 -25.40
C GLN A 20 1.54 28.09 -24.09
N LYS A 21 2.23 28.86 -23.25
CA LYS A 21 2.66 28.37 -21.92
C LYS A 21 1.47 28.09 -21.00
N ILE A 22 0.43 28.93 -21.03
CA ILE A 22 -0.79 28.70 -20.24
C ILE A 22 -1.51 27.43 -20.71
N HIS A 23 -1.67 27.27 -22.02
CA HIS A 23 -2.31 26.08 -22.59
C HIS A 23 -1.53 24.80 -22.26
N ASP A 24 -0.20 24.81 -22.43
CA ASP A 24 0.67 23.68 -22.10
C ASP A 24 0.59 23.34 -20.59
N ALA A 25 0.58 24.35 -19.72
CA ALA A 25 0.44 24.16 -18.28
C ALA A 25 -0.93 23.57 -17.90
N HIS A 26 -2.00 23.97 -18.61
CA HIS A 26 -3.33 23.40 -18.40
C HIS A 26 -3.39 21.92 -18.81
N ILE A 27 -2.80 21.56 -19.95
CA ILE A 27 -2.72 20.17 -20.41
C ILE A 27 -1.93 19.32 -19.42
N LEU A 28 -0.76 19.81 -18.99
CA LEU A 28 0.09 19.12 -18.02
C LEU A 28 -0.68 18.85 -16.73
N ARG A 29 -1.37 19.88 -16.19
CA ARG A 29 -2.17 19.75 -14.97
C ARG A 29 -3.33 18.76 -15.12
N LYS A 30 -3.89 18.61 -16.33
CA LYS A 30 -4.94 17.63 -16.61
C LYS A 30 -4.37 16.21 -16.63
N GLN A 31 -3.23 16.02 -17.28
CA GLN A 31 -2.52 14.73 -17.34
C GLN A 31 -2.09 14.27 -15.94
N GLU A 32 -1.48 15.15 -15.15
CA GLU A 32 -1.08 14.84 -13.76
C GLU A 32 -2.27 14.39 -12.90
N LYS A 33 -3.45 15.01 -13.08
CA LYS A 33 -4.67 14.61 -12.37
C LYS A 33 -5.17 13.25 -12.80
N GLU A 34 -5.13 12.95 -14.10
CA GLU A 34 -5.54 11.65 -14.63
C GLU A 34 -4.60 10.54 -14.16
N GLU A 35 -3.29 10.76 -14.22
CA GLU A 35 -2.27 9.83 -13.73
C GLU A 35 -2.40 9.58 -12.22
N ALA A 36 -2.58 10.65 -11.43
CA ALA A 36 -2.78 10.52 -9.99
C ALA A 36 -4.05 9.72 -9.65
N LYS A 37 -5.13 9.90 -10.44
CA LYS A 37 -6.37 9.13 -10.28
C LYS A 37 -6.15 7.66 -10.62
N GLN A 38 -5.50 7.36 -11.73
CA GLN A 38 -5.19 5.98 -12.14
C GLN A 38 -4.29 5.27 -11.12
N ALA A 39 -3.25 5.95 -10.62
CA ALA A 39 -2.37 5.39 -9.60
C ALA A 39 -3.12 5.07 -8.30
N LYS A 40 -4.03 5.95 -7.88
CA LYS A 40 -4.87 5.73 -6.69
C LYS A 40 -5.83 4.55 -6.89
N GLU A 41 -6.45 4.44 -8.05
CA GLU A 41 -7.35 3.33 -8.38
C GLU A 41 -6.61 2.00 -8.44
N ALA A 42 -5.45 1.95 -9.09
CA ALA A 42 -4.60 0.76 -9.14
C ALA A 42 -4.15 0.30 -7.74
N HIS A 43 -3.73 1.25 -6.89
CA HIS A 43 -3.38 0.94 -5.51
C HIS A 43 -4.58 0.40 -4.72
N GLN A 44 -5.76 1.03 -4.85
CA GLN A 44 -6.96 0.56 -4.16
C GLN A 44 -7.37 -0.85 -4.60
N GLN A 45 -7.27 -1.15 -5.89
CA GLN A 45 -7.53 -2.50 -6.42
C GLN A 45 -6.55 -3.53 -5.86
N ALA A 46 -5.26 -3.21 -5.78
CA ALA A 46 -4.25 -4.09 -5.20
C ALA A 46 -4.51 -4.38 -3.72
N VAL A 47 -4.85 -3.35 -2.93
CA VAL A 47 -5.23 -3.49 -1.52
C VAL A 47 -6.48 -4.37 -1.35
N ASN A 48 -7.52 -4.13 -2.16
CA ASN A 48 -8.76 -4.90 -2.12
C ASN A 48 -8.53 -6.38 -2.48
N ALA A 49 -7.69 -6.66 -3.48
CA ALA A 49 -7.31 -8.01 -3.87
C ALA A 49 -6.53 -8.71 -2.75
N ALA A 50 -5.57 -8.03 -2.12
CA ALA A 50 -4.81 -8.56 -0.99
C ALA A 50 -5.72 -8.87 0.22
N MET A 51 -6.64 -7.97 0.55
CA MET A 51 -7.59 -8.14 1.64
C MET A 51 -8.55 -9.31 1.40
N THR A 52 -9.01 -9.49 0.16
CA THR A 52 -9.86 -10.62 -0.22
C THR A 52 -9.12 -11.95 -0.04
N ARG A 53 -7.87 -12.04 -0.51
CA ARG A 53 -7.01 -13.22 -0.30
C ARG A 53 -6.78 -13.50 1.18
N TYR A 54 -6.50 -12.47 1.97
CA TYR A 54 -6.31 -12.61 3.42
C TYR A 54 -7.56 -13.15 4.12
N LYS A 55 -8.74 -12.57 3.83
CA LYS A 55 -10.01 -13.02 4.40
C LYS A 55 -10.32 -14.47 4.05
N ALA A 56 -10.13 -14.87 2.79
CA ALA A 56 -10.31 -16.25 2.34
C ALA A 56 -9.37 -17.22 3.08
N ASN A 57 -8.09 -16.86 3.20
CA ASN A 57 -7.10 -17.66 3.92
C ASN A 57 -7.42 -17.77 5.42
N LYS A 58 -7.82 -16.66 6.05
CA LYS A 58 -8.26 -16.63 7.45
C LYS A 58 -9.45 -17.56 7.68
N GLN A 59 -10.46 -17.49 6.81
CA GLN A 59 -11.64 -18.34 6.91
C GLN A 59 -11.31 -19.82 6.68
N SER A 60 -10.44 -20.14 5.72
CA SER A 60 -9.97 -21.51 5.47
C SER A 60 -9.22 -22.08 6.67
N ARG A 61 -8.31 -21.30 7.27
CA ARG A 61 -7.61 -21.66 8.51
C ARG A 61 -8.59 -21.88 9.66
N LEU A 62 -9.55 -20.96 9.85
CA LEU A 62 -10.58 -21.09 10.87
C LEU A 62 -11.42 -22.36 10.68
N LYS A 63 -11.89 -22.64 9.45
CA LYS A 63 -12.64 -23.87 9.14
C LYS A 63 -11.82 -25.12 9.45
N LYS A 64 -10.53 -25.14 9.12
CA LYS A 64 -9.63 -26.26 9.45
C LYS A 64 -9.47 -26.42 10.97
N LEU A 65 -9.29 -25.33 11.70
CA LEU A 65 -9.18 -25.33 13.15
C LEU A 65 -10.48 -25.82 13.81
N VAL A 66 -11.62 -25.30 13.36
CA VAL A 66 -12.95 -25.70 13.84
C VAL A 66 -13.24 -27.17 13.51
N LYS A 67 -12.85 -27.67 12.33
CA LYS A 67 -13.01 -29.09 11.97
C LYS A 67 -12.15 -30.01 12.85
N LYS A 68 -10.96 -29.54 13.28
CA LYS A 68 -10.09 -30.29 14.20
C LYS A 68 -10.64 -30.33 15.63
N THR A 69 -11.38 -29.31 16.05
CA THR A 69 -12.02 -29.26 17.37
C THR A 69 -13.41 -29.91 17.31
N ARG A 70 -13.68 -30.89 18.17
CA ARG A 70 -15.00 -31.55 18.24
C ARG A 70 -16.06 -30.55 18.74
N ARG A 71 -17.32 -30.67 18.29
CA ARG A 71 -18.43 -29.81 18.75
C ARG A 71 -18.50 -29.79 20.29
N GLY A 72 -18.42 -28.60 20.88
CA GLY A 72 -18.34 -28.40 22.35
C GLY A 72 -16.92 -28.18 22.90
N GLN A 73 -15.87 -28.40 22.11
CA GLN A 73 -14.50 -28.03 22.49
C GLN A 73 -14.23 -26.55 22.16
N PRO A 74 -13.59 -25.79 23.06
CA PRO A 74 -13.31 -24.38 22.84
C PRO A 74 -12.38 -24.19 21.64
N VAL A 75 -12.71 -23.23 20.78
CA VAL A 75 -11.92 -22.90 19.58
C VAL A 75 -10.53 -22.45 20.04
N MET A 76 -9.48 -22.87 19.30
CA MET A 76 -8.08 -22.62 19.65
C MET A 76 -7.77 -21.18 20.09
N GLN A 77 -8.40 -20.17 19.49
CA GLN A 77 -8.22 -18.77 19.89
C GLN A 77 -8.63 -18.52 21.35
N GLY A 78 -9.78 -19.05 21.78
CA GLY A 78 -10.22 -18.98 23.18
C GLY A 78 -9.45 -19.94 24.09
N GLN A 79 -8.94 -21.07 23.58
CA GLN A 79 -8.08 -21.95 24.37
C GLN A 79 -6.73 -21.33 24.69
N ILE A 80 -6.09 -20.62 23.75
CA ILE A 80 -4.79 -19.96 23.99
C ILE A 80 -4.94 -18.91 25.10
N GLU A 81 -5.99 -18.09 25.03
CA GLU A 81 -6.29 -17.09 26.07
C GLU A 81 -6.61 -17.75 27.42
N LEU A 82 -7.39 -18.83 27.42
CA LEU A 82 -7.68 -19.59 28.63
C LEU A 82 -6.42 -20.25 29.23
N LEU A 83 -5.54 -20.81 28.39
CA LEU A 83 -4.29 -21.45 28.82
C LEU A 83 -3.35 -20.41 29.44
N LEU A 84 -3.23 -19.24 28.80
CA LEU A 84 -2.45 -18.12 29.31
C LEU A 84 -2.95 -17.67 30.69
N ASN A 85 -4.27 -17.49 30.84
CA ASN A 85 -4.89 -17.14 32.12
C ASN A 85 -4.60 -18.18 33.21
N LYS A 86 -4.67 -19.48 32.88
CA LYS A 86 -4.33 -20.55 33.85
C LYS A 86 -2.87 -20.50 34.29
N ILE A 87 -1.95 -20.31 33.36
CA ILE A 87 -0.51 -20.20 33.67
C ILE A 87 -0.24 -18.97 34.55
N GLN A 88 -0.88 -17.84 34.26
CA GLN A 88 -0.74 -16.62 35.06
C GLN A 88 -1.27 -16.81 36.48
N GLN A 89 -2.44 -17.45 36.64
CA GLN A 89 -3.00 -17.76 37.96
C GLN A 89 -2.11 -18.74 38.75
N GLN A 90 -1.54 -19.75 38.11
CA GLN A 90 -0.59 -20.65 38.77
C GLN A 90 0.66 -19.90 39.24
N LYS A 91 1.27 -19.08 38.38
CA LYS A 91 2.44 -18.26 38.77
C LYS A 91 2.15 -17.25 39.89
N GLN A 92 0.92 -16.74 39.99
CA GLN A 92 0.52 -15.87 41.09
C GLN A 92 0.38 -16.63 42.41
N LYS A 93 -0.12 -17.88 42.37
CA LYS A 93 -0.21 -18.75 43.54
C LYS A 93 1.16 -19.25 44.02
N GLU A 94 2.11 -19.45 43.12
CA GLU A 94 3.50 -19.82 43.47
C GLU A 94 4.31 -18.67 44.08
N LYS A 95 3.83 -17.43 43.97
CA LYS A 95 4.48 -16.22 44.51
C LYS A 95 3.90 -15.78 45.86
N GLN A 96 2.83 -16.40 46.34
CA GLN A 96 2.25 -16.21 47.67
C GLN A 96 2.78 -17.28 48.61
#